data_AF-A0A7J9R6F4-F1
#
_entry.id   AF-A0A7J9R6F4-F1
#
_cell.length_a   1.000
_cell.length_b   1.000
_cell.length_c   1.000
_cell.angle_alpha   90.00
_cell.angle_beta   90.00
_cell.angle_gamma   90.00
#
_symmetry.space_group_name_H-M   'P 1'
#
loop_
_entity.id
_entity.type
_entity.pdbx_description
1 polymer ?
#
loop_
_entity_poly.entity_id
_entity_poly.type
_entity_poly.pdbx_seq_one_letter_code
_entity_poly.pdbx_strand_id
1 'polypeptide(L)'
;MKLIIIVLLAILFIPMHFAFSETMNEGKIYWKKDIISPNSFAKIIVEDNDMNKKEYPNFADKFSIVVWSDSSPDPIDVEVVETGVYSGVFTGTIYISDTKSEGKKLFAKPGEFIYALYVDSTTNSGDTIDLTSAAVVKISGQDMSEFLDKLDSSMRSNQEGKIPAWIKNNALWWAEGQIDDSSFTQGIEFLIKENILSISHVSNNEKSEKIPAWIKNNALWWAQGKTSDGEFIGAIGHLIASGIISVPSQSGVTIPSEVKNQNPLDKELEKCQQISRSYERLNCEKEVKFKSNVAWYKQNAVAYQVGSMTFYYPGMGHPGNSFEINSSGQALLYLRILVENNSPSDNISMFCSGPSVCNYDVWNGDKSFKYSSQDFTSGQIVLKPGDQKEFNMFFGPNIGYGGTTFEYDSSKEYFFRITESWGSQNIPLNLSSN
;
A
#
# COMPACT_ATOMS: atom_id res chain seq x y z
N MET A 1 -31.85 72.87 -16.08
CA MET A 1 -31.18 72.32 -14.88
C MET A 1 -31.44 70.82 -14.81
N LYS A 2 -30.43 70.00 -15.15
CA LYS A 2 -30.12 68.69 -14.55
C LYS A 2 -28.92 68.09 -15.30
N LEU A 3 -27.76 68.30 -14.71
CA LEU A 3 -26.47 67.72 -15.09
C LEU A 3 -26.49 66.27 -14.56
N ILE A 4 -26.39 65.26 -15.44
CA ILE A 4 -26.29 63.85 -15.03
C ILE A 4 -24.81 63.54 -14.86
N ILE A 5 -24.37 63.40 -13.60
CA ILE A 5 -23.04 62.94 -13.21
C ILE A 5 -23.07 61.41 -13.28
N ILE A 6 -22.31 60.83 -14.21
CA ILE A 6 -22.07 59.39 -14.28
C ILE A 6 -20.85 59.11 -13.39
N VAL A 7 -21.10 58.48 -12.23
CA VAL A 7 -20.04 58.01 -11.32
C VAL A 7 -19.50 56.70 -11.88
N LEU A 8 -18.24 56.72 -12.35
CA LEU A 8 -17.49 55.51 -12.67
C LEU A 8 -17.07 54.83 -11.37
N LEU A 9 -17.70 53.69 -11.03
CA LEU A 9 -17.29 52.84 -9.91
C LEU A 9 -16.08 52.00 -10.35
N ALA A 10 -14.87 52.40 -9.97
CA ALA A 10 -13.68 51.59 -10.14
C ALA A 10 -13.72 50.41 -9.16
N ILE A 11 -14.04 49.22 -9.66
CA ILE A 11 -13.97 47.98 -8.88
C ILE A 11 -12.50 47.61 -8.74
N LEU A 12 -11.94 47.93 -7.57
CA LEU A 12 -10.62 47.46 -7.14
C LEU A 12 -10.70 45.94 -6.92
N PHE A 13 -10.20 45.16 -7.86
CA PHE A 13 -9.94 43.74 -7.67
C PHE A 13 -8.78 43.60 -6.67
N ILE A 14 -9.11 43.40 -5.40
CA ILE A 14 -8.15 42.91 -4.40
C ILE A 14 -7.96 41.42 -4.70
N PRO A 15 -6.76 40.92 -5.02
CA PRO A 15 -6.53 39.49 -5.15
C PRO A 15 -6.65 38.89 -3.76
N MET A 16 -7.83 38.33 -3.48
CA MET A 16 -8.08 37.53 -2.29
C MET A 16 -7.20 36.28 -2.43
N HIS A 17 -6.07 36.26 -1.72
CA HIS A 17 -5.25 35.07 -1.59
C HIS A 17 -6.06 34.08 -0.76
N PHE A 18 -6.71 33.13 -1.42
CA PHE A 18 -7.26 31.97 -0.75
C PHE A 18 -6.08 31.09 -0.32
N ALA A 19 -5.58 31.32 0.89
CA ALA A 19 -4.87 30.27 1.61
C ALA A 19 -5.93 29.23 1.99
N PHE A 20 -5.89 28.05 1.38
CA PHE A 20 -6.63 26.90 1.87
C PHE A 20 -6.02 26.52 3.22
N SER A 21 -6.63 26.98 4.32
CA SER A 21 -6.41 26.39 5.63
C SER A 21 -6.92 24.96 5.56
N GLU A 22 -6.05 23.96 5.77
CA GLU A 22 -6.53 22.61 6.03
C GLU A 22 -7.43 22.66 7.28
N THR A 23 -8.50 21.87 7.27
CA THR A 23 -9.41 21.80 8.41
C THR A 23 -8.67 21.15 9.55
N MET A 24 -8.61 21.83 10.70
CA MET A 24 -8.13 21.27 11.96
C MET A 24 -8.70 19.85 12.16
N ASN A 25 -7.89 18.90 12.62
CA ASN A 25 -8.29 17.52 12.82
C ASN A 25 -7.76 17.00 14.16
N GLU A 26 -8.37 15.91 14.64
CA GLU A 26 -7.78 15.16 15.74
C GLU A 26 -6.71 14.23 15.13
N GLY A 27 -5.48 14.32 15.65
CA GLY A 27 -4.38 13.46 15.24
C GLY A 27 -4.53 12.02 15.73
N LYS A 28 -3.60 11.15 15.34
CA LYS A 28 -3.51 9.76 15.80
C LYS A 28 -2.07 9.39 16.05
N ILE A 29 -1.82 8.60 17.10
CA ILE A 29 -0.51 8.00 17.36
C ILE A 29 -0.64 6.49 17.47
N TYR A 30 0.32 5.76 16.91
CA TYR A 30 0.40 4.32 17.08
C TYR A 30 1.82 3.77 16.91
N TRP A 31 2.09 2.66 17.58
CA TRP A 31 3.28 1.84 17.29
C TRP A 31 3.07 1.08 15.98
N LYS A 32 4.10 0.98 15.14
CA LYS A 32 4.01 0.22 13.88
C LYS A 32 3.73 -1.28 14.09
N LYS A 33 4.05 -1.82 15.27
CA LYS A 33 3.80 -3.20 15.68
C LYS A 33 3.34 -3.23 17.12
N ASP A 34 2.32 -4.02 17.43
CA ASP A 34 1.88 -4.24 18.82
C ASP A 34 2.87 -5.09 19.62
N ILE A 35 3.66 -5.94 18.94
CA ILE A 35 4.69 -6.78 19.56
C ILE A 35 6.07 -6.33 19.04
N ILE A 36 6.92 -5.91 19.97
CA ILE A 36 8.24 -5.34 19.66
C ILE A 36 9.33 -6.25 20.21
N SER A 37 10.33 -6.58 19.38
CA SER A 37 11.43 -7.43 19.84
C SER A 37 12.33 -6.65 20.81
N PRO A 38 12.84 -7.28 21.89
CA PRO A 38 13.87 -6.66 22.72
C PRO A 38 15.13 -6.38 21.88
N ASN A 39 15.92 -5.38 22.27
CA ASN A 39 17.13 -4.98 21.54
C ASN A 39 16.88 -4.65 20.07
N SER A 40 15.76 -3.99 19.78
CA SER A 40 15.37 -3.62 18.42
C SER A 40 14.84 -2.19 18.33
N PHE A 41 14.82 -1.65 17.12
CA PHE A 41 14.19 -0.36 16.86
C PHE A 41 12.67 -0.52 16.75
N ALA A 42 11.95 0.25 17.56
CA ALA A 42 10.52 0.43 17.49
C ALA A 42 10.19 1.72 16.74
N LYS A 43 9.22 1.65 15.82
CA LYS A 43 8.76 2.80 15.04
C LYS A 43 7.42 3.28 15.59
N ILE A 44 7.33 4.58 15.81
CA ILE A 44 6.10 5.29 16.18
C ILE A 44 5.65 6.09 14.97
N ILE A 45 4.35 6.10 14.71
CA ILE A 45 3.72 6.87 13.63
C ILE A 45 2.73 7.83 14.27
N VAL A 46 2.76 9.09 13.82
CA VAL A 46 1.74 10.10 14.12
C VAL A 46 1.10 10.53 12.80
N GLU A 47 -0.22 10.45 12.70
CA GLU A 47 -0.99 10.94 11.57
C GLU A 47 -1.75 12.18 12.02
N ASP A 48 -1.38 13.33 11.49
CA ASP A 48 -2.02 14.59 11.80
C ASP A 48 -1.84 15.60 10.65
N ASN A 49 -2.94 15.96 9.97
CA ASN A 49 -2.83 16.76 8.76
C ASN A 49 -2.58 18.23 9.06
N ASP A 50 -3.10 18.77 10.17
CA ASP A 50 -2.92 20.19 10.51
C ASP A 50 -1.56 20.52 11.16
N MET A 51 -0.83 19.48 11.59
CA MET A 51 0.58 19.59 11.97
C MET A 51 1.53 19.79 10.78
N ASN A 52 1.00 19.70 9.56
CA ASN A 52 1.68 20.09 8.34
C ASN A 52 1.65 21.62 8.18
N LYS A 53 2.69 22.30 8.66
CA LYS A 53 2.73 23.77 8.77
C LYS A 53 2.99 24.45 7.43
N LYS A 54 3.42 23.69 6.41
CA LYS A 54 3.76 24.15 5.06
C LYS A 54 4.68 25.38 5.01
N GLU A 55 5.38 25.67 6.10
CA GLU A 55 6.14 26.91 6.28
C GLU A 55 7.32 26.97 5.32
N TYR A 56 7.88 25.80 4.96
CA TYR A 56 8.95 25.68 4.00
C TYR A 56 8.70 24.50 3.03
N PRO A 57 8.40 24.74 1.74
CA PRO A 57 7.97 23.71 0.77
C PRO A 57 8.98 22.60 0.45
N ASN A 58 10.16 22.63 1.05
CA ASN A 58 11.23 21.66 0.82
C ASN A 58 11.76 21.02 2.11
N PHE A 59 11.16 21.29 3.27
CA PHE A 59 11.56 20.70 4.54
C PHE A 59 10.42 19.89 5.12
N ALA A 60 10.71 18.65 5.51
CA ALA A 60 9.79 17.83 6.27
C ALA A 60 9.58 18.47 7.66
N ASP A 61 8.31 18.67 8.03
CA ASP A 61 7.97 19.17 9.35
C ASP A 61 8.36 18.15 10.43
N LYS A 62 8.68 18.64 11.64
CA LYS A 62 9.11 17.81 12.76
C LYS A 62 8.65 18.35 14.11
N PHE A 63 8.40 17.45 15.04
CA PHE A 63 8.04 17.78 16.43
C PHE A 63 8.43 16.63 17.37
N SER A 64 8.28 16.84 18.67
CA SER A 64 8.61 15.84 19.69
C SER A 64 7.35 15.16 20.21
N ILE A 65 7.42 13.85 20.36
CA ILE A 65 6.54 13.04 21.20
C ILE A 65 7.33 12.53 22.41
N VAL A 66 6.65 12.00 23.42
CA VAL A 66 7.33 11.36 24.56
C VAL A 66 7.04 9.87 24.63
N VAL A 67 8.04 9.07 25.02
CA VAL A 67 7.90 7.61 25.19
C VAL A 67 8.43 7.15 26.54
N TRP A 68 7.81 6.14 27.13
CA TRP A 68 8.23 5.55 28.42
C TRP A 68 7.85 4.06 28.48
N SER A 69 8.26 3.37 29.55
CA SER A 69 7.87 1.98 29.83
C SER A 69 7.51 1.79 31.29
N ASP A 70 6.89 0.67 31.63
CA ASP A 70 6.61 0.32 33.03
C ASP A 70 7.90 0.26 33.89
N SER A 71 9.02 -0.19 33.30
CA SER A 71 10.34 -0.27 33.97
C SER A 71 11.18 1.01 33.88
N SER A 72 10.77 1.99 33.07
CA SER A 72 11.45 3.27 32.88
C SER A 72 10.39 4.37 32.72
N PRO A 73 9.77 4.82 33.83
CA PRO A 73 8.67 5.77 33.78
C PRO A 73 9.11 7.20 33.42
N ASP A 74 10.40 7.51 33.54
CA ASP A 74 10.96 8.78 33.12
C ASP A 74 10.86 8.91 31.58
N PRO A 75 10.10 9.90 31.05
CA PRO A 75 9.85 10.00 29.62
C PRO A 75 11.10 10.37 28.81
N ILE A 76 11.16 9.85 27.59
CA ILE A 76 12.20 10.16 26.60
C ILE A 76 11.56 10.91 25.43
N ASP A 77 12.12 12.07 25.08
CA ASP A 77 11.72 12.81 23.88
C ASP A 77 12.15 12.06 22.60
N VAL A 78 11.20 11.86 21.70
CA VAL A 78 11.42 11.28 20.38
C VAL A 78 10.97 12.30 19.34
N GLU A 79 11.92 12.75 18.52
CA GLU A 79 11.62 13.58 17.35
C GLU A 79 10.95 12.71 16.28
N VAL A 80 9.76 13.11 15.83
CA VAL A 80 9.05 12.56 14.68
C VAL A 80 9.24 13.49 13.48
N VAL A 81 9.45 12.90 12.30
CA VAL A 81 9.71 13.65 11.07
C VAL A 81 8.71 13.24 10.00
N GLU A 82 8.18 14.21 9.28
CA GLU A 82 7.24 13.99 8.18
C GLU A 82 7.86 13.10 7.09
N THR A 83 7.11 12.09 6.63
CA THR A 83 7.62 11.05 5.72
C THR A 83 7.66 11.47 4.25
N GLY A 84 6.91 12.51 3.90
CA GLY A 84 6.92 13.17 2.60
C GLY A 84 6.39 14.59 2.75
N VAL A 85 6.76 15.48 1.83
CA VAL A 85 6.30 16.87 1.86
C VAL A 85 4.77 16.88 1.81
N TYR A 86 4.14 17.35 2.88
CA TYR A 86 2.69 17.46 3.02
C TYR A 86 1.92 16.14 3.15
N SER A 87 2.58 15.09 3.65
CA SER A 87 1.92 13.80 3.90
C SER A 87 0.98 13.81 5.10
N GLY A 88 1.19 14.69 6.08
CA GLY A 88 0.50 14.62 7.37
C GLY A 88 0.87 13.36 8.19
N VAL A 89 1.90 12.61 7.76
CA VAL A 89 2.36 11.38 8.41
C VAL A 89 3.79 11.55 8.90
N PHE A 90 3.97 11.49 10.21
CA PHE A 90 5.23 11.69 10.89
C PHE A 90 5.73 10.38 11.50
N THR A 91 7.04 10.14 11.44
CA THR A 91 7.64 8.92 11.98
C THR A 91 8.76 9.21 12.95
N GLY A 92 8.71 8.55 14.11
CA GLY A 92 9.77 8.52 15.11
C GLY A 92 10.33 7.12 15.27
N THR A 93 11.52 7.00 15.86
CA THR A 93 12.12 5.69 16.14
C THR A 93 12.88 5.73 17.47
N ILE A 94 12.66 4.72 18.30
CA ILE A 94 13.32 4.51 19.59
C ILE A 94 13.91 3.11 19.63
N TYR A 95 15.08 2.93 20.26
CA TYR A 95 15.68 1.60 20.47
C TYR A 95 15.21 1.00 21.80
N ILE A 96 14.59 -0.17 21.78
CA ILE A 96 14.20 -0.89 23.00
C ILE A 96 15.40 -1.65 23.55
N SER A 97 15.82 -1.30 24.76
CA SER A 97 17.01 -1.79 25.43
C SER A 97 16.63 -2.67 26.62
N ASP A 98 17.43 -3.69 26.90
CA ASP A 98 17.31 -4.56 28.08
C ASP A 98 18.23 -4.14 29.24
N THR A 99 18.93 -3.00 29.12
CA THR A 99 19.90 -2.52 30.12
C THR A 99 19.43 -1.27 30.87
N LYS A 100 19.45 -0.11 30.21
CA LYS A 100 19.02 1.19 30.77
C LYS A 100 18.48 2.13 29.70
N SER A 101 17.70 3.11 30.15
CA SER A 101 17.24 4.23 29.34
C SER A 101 18.36 5.26 29.23
N GLU A 102 18.74 5.63 28.01
CA GLU A 102 19.78 6.63 27.75
C GLU A 102 19.69 7.14 26.31
N GLY A 103 19.54 8.46 26.14
CA GLY A 103 19.37 9.08 24.83
C GLY A 103 18.17 8.47 24.09
N LYS A 104 18.39 7.95 22.88
CA LYS A 104 17.34 7.30 22.06
C LYS A 104 17.14 5.81 22.38
N LYS A 105 17.45 5.39 23.60
CA LYS A 105 17.24 4.01 24.09
C LYS A 105 16.26 4.03 25.25
N LEU A 106 15.19 3.25 25.14
CA LEU A 106 14.19 3.04 26.19
C LEU A 106 14.41 1.66 26.82
N PHE A 107 14.64 1.61 28.12
CA PHE A 107 14.69 0.35 28.87
C PHE A 107 13.29 -0.23 29.03
N ALA A 108 13.10 -1.48 28.63
CA ALA A 108 11.86 -2.21 28.88
C ALA A 108 12.15 -3.72 28.93
N LYS A 109 11.56 -4.41 29.91
CA LYS A 109 11.75 -5.86 30.03
C LYS A 109 10.80 -6.61 29.08
N PRO A 110 11.19 -7.81 28.60
CA PRO A 110 10.25 -8.71 27.93
C PRO A 110 8.99 -8.92 28.77
N GLY A 111 7.82 -8.75 28.15
CA GLY A 111 6.50 -8.89 28.78
C GLY A 111 5.88 -7.61 29.33
N GLU A 112 6.62 -6.50 29.36
CA GLU A 112 6.10 -5.21 29.82
C GLU A 112 5.61 -4.35 28.65
N PHE A 113 4.81 -3.33 28.97
CA PHE A 113 4.32 -2.38 27.99
C PHE A 113 5.27 -1.18 27.87
N ILE A 114 5.31 -0.66 26.65
CA ILE A 114 5.90 0.62 26.33
C ILE A 114 4.82 1.53 25.78
N TYR A 115 4.95 2.83 26.03
CA TYR A 115 3.92 3.82 25.73
C TYR A 115 4.53 4.99 24.96
N ALA A 116 3.71 5.62 24.14
CA ALA A 116 4.02 6.84 23.42
C ALA A 116 2.85 7.80 23.56
N LEU A 117 3.14 9.07 23.87
CA LEU A 117 2.16 10.14 24.00
C LEU A 117 2.44 11.22 22.96
N TYR A 118 1.39 11.56 22.22
CA TYR A 118 1.31 12.71 21.35
C TYR A 118 0.30 13.71 21.91
N VAL A 119 0.68 14.98 21.98
CA VAL A 119 -0.16 16.07 22.46
C VAL A 119 -0.58 16.89 21.25
N ASP A 120 -1.82 16.70 20.82
CA ASP A 120 -2.43 17.45 19.72
C ASP A 120 -2.96 18.78 20.27
N SER A 121 -2.50 19.89 19.70
CA SER A 121 -2.89 21.24 20.10
C SER A 121 -3.63 22.01 19.00
N THR A 122 -3.94 21.35 17.89
CA THR A 122 -4.47 21.94 16.66
C THR A 122 -5.90 21.48 16.37
N THR A 123 -6.64 21.05 17.39
CA THR A 123 -8.01 20.54 17.24
C THR A 123 -9.05 21.59 16.84
N ASN A 124 -10.14 21.15 16.20
CA ASN A 124 -11.26 22.02 15.77
C ASN A 124 -11.91 22.83 16.92
N SER A 125 -11.84 22.34 18.17
CA SER A 125 -12.38 23.04 19.34
C SER A 125 -11.39 24.03 19.96
N GLY A 126 -10.12 23.98 19.56
CA GLY A 126 -9.03 24.74 20.18
C GLY A 126 -8.53 24.14 21.49
N ASP A 127 -9.00 22.94 21.85
CA ASP A 127 -8.54 22.19 23.02
C ASP A 127 -7.27 21.41 22.70
N THR A 128 -6.50 21.09 23.74
CA THR A 128 -5.36 20.18 23.66
C THR A 128 -5.81 18.76 24.03
N ILE A 129 -5.48 17.77 23.19
CA ILE A 129 -5.83 16.36 23.38
C ILE A 129 -4.56 15.53 23.56
N ASP A 130 -4.56 14.71 24.61
CA ASP A 130 -3.50 13.75 24.89
C ASP A 130 -3.86 12.39 24.26
N LEU A 131 -3.09 11.99 23.24
CA LEU A 131 -3.26 10.74 22.50
C LEU A 131 -2.17 9.77 22.91
N THR A 132 -2.53 8.60 23.45
CA THR A 132 -1.57 7.60 23.93
C THR A 132 -1.69 6.29 23.17
N SER A 133 -0.55 5.71 22.81
CA SER A 133 -0.48 4.35 22.25
C SER A 133 0.55 3.49 22.98
N ALA A 134 0.31 2.19 23.06
CA ALA A 134 1.17 1.22 23.69
C ALA A 134 1.42 -0.03 22.84
N ALA A 135 2.52 -0.70 23.15
CA ALA A 135 2.95 -1.96 22.56
C ALA A 135 3.62 -2.84 23.64
N VAL A 136 3.69 -4.14 23.41
CA VAL A 136 4.31 -5.11 24.34
C VAL A 136 5.69 -5.54 23.85
N VAL A 137 6.63 -5.65 24.78
CA VAL A 137 7.96 -6.22 24.49
C VAL A 137 7.87 -7.74 24.44
N LYS A 138 8.32 -8.33 23.33
CA LYS A 138 8.24 -9.77 23.04
C LYS A 138 9.02 -10.60 24.07
N ILE A 139 8.37 -11.65 24.57
CA ILE A 139 9.04 -12.75 25.26
C ILE A 139 9.34 -13.86 24.25
N SER A 140 10.61 -14.24 24.13
CA SER A 140 11.04 -15.25 23.17
C SER A 140 10.44 -16.62 23.50
N GLY A 141 9.70 -17.20 22.56
CA GLY A 141 9.11 -18.54 22.70
C GLY A 141 7.79 -18.60 23.47
N GLN A 142 7.23 -17.44 23.87
CA GLN A 142 5.94 -17.35 24.55
C GLN A 142 4.88 -16.79 23.61
N ASP A 143 3.65 -17.27 23.79
CA ASP A 143 2.47 -16.68 23.17
C ASP A 143 2.14 -15.33 23.83
N MET A 144 2.06 -14.28 23.02
CA MET A 144 1.89 -12.91 23.52
C MET A 144 0.41 -12.49 23.62
N SER A 145 -0.54 -13.35 23.24
CA SER A 145 -1.98 -13.04 23.28
C SER A 145 -2.47 -12.57 24.64
N GLU A 146 -2.09 -13.26 25.71
CA GLU A 146 -2.54 -12.94 27.06
C GLU A 146 -2.02 -11.58 27.55
N PHE A 147 -0.90 -11.11 27.00
CA PHE A 147 -0.37 -9.77 27.27
C PHE A 147 -1.08 -8.73 26.41
N LEU A 148 -1.29 -9.03 25.14
CA LEU A 148 -2.04 -8.17 24.24
C LEU A 148 -3.44 -7.94 24.80
N ASP A 149 -4.20 -8.98 25.18
CA ASP A 149 -5.54 -8.88 25.77
C ASP A 149 -5.64 -7.97 27.00
N LYS A 150 -4.55 -7.83 27.78
CA LYS A 150 -4.50 -6.91 28.92
C LYS A 150 -4.34 -5.44 28.53
N LEU A 151 -3.86 -5.17 27.32
CA LEU A 151 -3.66 -3.82 26.82
C LEU A 151 -5.00 -3.22 26.38
N ASP A 152 -5.30 -1.98 26.77
CA ASP A 152 -6.51 -1.31 26.31
C ASP A 152 -6.52 -1.25 24.78
N SER A 153 -7.59 -1.75 24.18
CA SER A 153 -7.84 -1.71 22.73
C SER A 153 -7.70 -0.31 22.14
N SER A 154 -7.99 0.74 22.91
CA SER A 154 -7.87 2.14 22.47
C SER A 154 -6.41 2.59 22.29
N MET A 155 -5.47 1.95 22.99
CA MET A 155 -4.04 2.29 22.98
C MET A 155 -3.24 1.40 22.03
N ARG A 156 -3.80 0.28 21.56
CA ARG A 156 -3.10 -0.59 20.62
C ARG A 156 -2.86 0.14 19.31
N SER A 157 -1.88 -0.34 18.53
CA SER A 157 -1.93 -0.07 17.10
C SER A 157 -3.30 -0.53 16.64
N ASN A 158 -4.16 0.40 16.23
CA ASN A 158 -5.27 0.05 15.36
C ASN A 158 -4.68 -0.32 13.98
N GLN A 159 -3.82 -1.35 13.98
CA GLN A 159 -3.85 -2.38 12.97
C GLN A 159 -5.03 -3.32 13.32
N GLU A 160 -6.26 -2.78 13.37
CA GLU A 160 -7.15 -3.22 12.30
C GLU A 160 -6.34 -2.93 11.05
N GLY A 161 -5.57 -3.92 10.58
CA GLY A 161 -4.84 -3.77 9.34
C GLY A 161 -5.93 -3.54 8.34
N LYS A 162 -6.24 -2.26 8.08
CA LYS A 162 -7.43 -1.81 7.35
C LYS A 162 -7.43 -2.66 6.15
N ILE A 163 -8.32 -3.64 6.14
CA ILE A 163 -8.31 -4.65 5.11
C ILE A 163 -8.56 -3.81 3.87
N PRO A 164 -7.59 -3.74 2.93
CA PRO A 164 -7.68 -2.76 1.87
C PRO A 164 -9.07 -2.79 1.26
N ALA A 165 -9.72 -1.63 1.09
CA ALA A 165 -11.14 -1.56 0.79
C ALA A 165 -11.55 -2.39 -0.44
N TRP A 166 -10.61 -2.63 -1.37
CA TRP A 166 -10.81 -3.51 -2.52
C TRP A 166 -11.13 -4.97 -2.14
N ILE A 167 -10.69 -5.46 -0.98
CA ILE A 167 -11.02 -6.80 -0.48
C ILE A 167 -12.49 -6.88 -0.03
N LYS A 168 -13.12 -5.76 0.38
CA LYS A 168 -14.56 -5.72 0.69
C LYS A 168 -15.41 -6.04 -0.54
N ASN A 169 -15.00 -5.57 -1.71
CA ASN A 169 -15.67 -5.90 -2.96
C ASN A 169 -15.56 -7.40 -3.28
N ASN A 170 -14.40 -8.00 -3.06
CA ASN A 170 -14.20 -9.44 -3.24
C ASN A 170 -15.06 -10.28 -2.28
N ALA A 171 -15.21 -9.84 -1.02
CA ALA A 171 -16.08 -10.50 -0.05
C ALA A 171 -17.57 -10.34 -0.38
N LEU A 172 -17.99 -9.19 -0.93
CA LEU A 172 -19.35 -8.98 -1.42
C LEU A 172 -19.67 -9.92 -2.58
N TRP A 173 -18.80 -9.96 -3.59
CA TRP A 173 -18.96 -10.81 -4.77
C TRP A 173 -18.96 -12.30 -4.41
N TRP A 174 -18.16 -12.72 -3.43
CA TRP A 174 -18.21 -14.08 -2.92
C TRP A 174 -19.52 -14.40 -2.20
N ALA A 175 -20.00 -13.48 -1.35
CA ALA A 175 -21.23 -13.68 -0.61
C ALA A 175 -22.48 -13.69 -1.51
N GLU A 176 -22.47 -12.94 -2.61
CA GLU A 176 -23.51 -12.91 -3.63
C GLU A 176 -23.41 -14.06 -4.65
N GLY A 177 -22.37 -14.90 -4.55
CA GLY A 177 -22.16 -16.04 -5.43
C GLY A 177 -21.58 -15.71 -6.80
N GLN A 178 -21.07 -14.50 -6.98
CA GLN A 178 -20.36 -14.06 -8.20
C GLN A 178 -18.91 -14.59 -8.24
N ILE A 179 -18.30 -14.82 -7.07
CA ILE A 179 -17.03 -15.54 -6.92
C ILE A 179 -17.33 -16.90 -6.27
N ASP A 180 -16.75 -17.97 -6.79
CA ASP A 180 -16.88 -19.31 -6.21
C ASP A 180 -15.98 -19.51 -4.98
N ASP A 181 -16.32 -20.50 -4.16
CA ASP A 181 -15.66 -20.75 -2.87
C ASP A 181 -14.16 -20.98 -3.01
N SER A 182 -13.70 -21.68 -4.07
CA SER A 182 -12.28 -21.98 -4.27
C SER A 182 -11.50 -20.72 -4.65
N SER A 183 -12.04 -19.88 -5.52
CA SER A 183 -11.41 -18.62 -5.93
C SER A 183 -11.28 -17.66 -4.75
N PHE A 184 -12.31 -17.56 -3.91
CA PHE A 184 -12.27 -16.74 -2.71
C PHE A 184 -11.24 -17.23 -1.69
N THR A 185 -11.19 -18.55 -1.40
CA THR A 185 -10.23 -19.11 -0.44
C THR A 185 -8.78 -18.93 -0.91
N GLN A 186 -8.49 -19.12 -2.20
CA GLN A 186 -7.15 -18.88 -2.76
C GLN A 186 -6.73 -17.41 -2.68
N GLY A 187 -7.67 -16.49 -2.90
CA GLY A 187 -7.43 -15.05 -2.72
C GLY A 187 -7.05 -14.71 -1.28
N ILE A 188 -7.72 -15.31 -0.29
CA ILE A 188 -7.40 -15.13 1.13
C ILE A 188 -6.04 -15.75 1.48
N GLU A 189 -5.71 -16.94 0.98
CA GLU A 189 -4.38 -17.55 1.16
C GLU A 189 -3.26 -16.65 0.66
N PHE A 190 -3.46 -16.04 -0.52
CA PHE A 190 -2.52 -15.09 -1.09
C PHE A 190 -2.38 -13.83 -0.21
N LEU A 191 -3.50 -13.25 0.24
CA LEU A 191 -3.51 -12.08 1.11
C LEU A 191 -2.74 -12.30 2.42
N ILE A 192 -2.86 -13.51 2.99
CA ILE A 192 -2.11 -13.90 4.18
C ILE A 192 -0.63 -14.08 3.85
N LYS A 193 -0.32 -14.77 2.74
CA LYS A 193 1.06 -14.99 2.28
C LYS A 193 1.83 -13.69 2.05
N GLU A 194 1.18 -12.68 1.46
CA GLU A 194 1.78 -11.37 1.18
C GLU A 194 1.78 -10.41 2.40
N ASN A 195 1.35 -10.89 3.58
CA ASN A 195 1.18 -10.08 4.80
C ASN A 195 0.25 -8.87 4.62
N ILE A 196 -0.72 -8.95 3.69
CA ILE A 196 -1.76 -7.93 3.48
C ILE A 196 -2.90 -8.14 4.49
N LEU A 197 -3.27 -9.40 4.73
CA LEU A 197 -4.22 -9.79 5.76
C LEU A 197 -3.46 -10.48 6.90
N SER A 198 -3.41 -9.84 8.06
CA SER A 198 -2.82 -10.43 9.27
C SER A 198 -3.90 -11.13 10.07
N ILE A 199 -3.69 -12.42 10.37
CA ILE A 199 -4.60 -13.21 11.20
C ILE A 199 -3.84 -13.55 12.47
N SER A 200 -4.26 -12.97 13.60
CA SER A 200 -3.57 -13.12 14.87
C SER A 200 -3.80 -14.47 15.53
N HIS A 201 -4.90 -15.19 15.27
CA HIS A 201 -5.19 -16.47 15.92
C HIS A 201 -6.06 -17.42 15.08
N VAL A 202 -5.79 -18.72 15.18
CA VAL A 202 -6.63 -19.80 14.62
C VAL A 202 -6.76 -20.91 15.66
N SER A 203 -7.96 -21.12 16.20
CA SER A 203 -8.26 -22.23 17.13
C SER A 203 -8.50 -23.50 16.33
N ASN A 204 -7.84 -24.61 16.64
CA ASN A 204 -8.05 -25.87 15.90
C ASN A 204 -9.49 -26.39 16.11
N ASN A 205 -10.27 -26.48 15.03
CA ASN A 205 -11.60 -27.08 15.01
C ASN A 205 -11.62 -28.33 14.10
N GLU A 206 -12.70 -29.11 14.16
CA GLU A 206 -12.89 -30.28 13.31
C GLU A 206 -12.88 -29.90 11.81
N LYS A 207 -12.27 -30.77 10.99
CA LYS A 207 -12.16 -30.54 9.54
C LYS A 207 -13.55 -30.54 8.89
N SER A 208 -13.83 -29.49 8.12
CA SER A 208 -15.04 -29.40 7.30
C SER A 208 -14.69 -29.44 5.82
N GLU A 209 -15.48 -30.17 5.03
CA GLU A 209 -15.32 -30.22 3.57
C GLU A 209 -15.94 -29.02 2.84
N LYS A 210 -16.81 -28.23 3.50
CA LYS A 210 -17.55 -27.12 2.87
C LYS A 210 -17.57 -25.87 3.73
N ILE A 211 -17.61 -24.72 3.08
CA ILE A 211 -17.72 -23.42 3.75
C ILE A 211 -19.13 -23.26 4.35
N PRO A 212 -19.26 -23.05 5.67
CA PRO A 212 -20.55 -22.77 6.29
C PRO A 212 -21.19 -21.47 5.79
N ALA A 213 -22.51 -21.48 5.60
CA ALA A 213 -23.26 -20.32 5.09
C ALA A 213 -23.15 -19.06 5.98
N TRP A 214 -22.95 -19.22 7.28
CA TRP A 214 -22.78 -18.08 8.20
C TRP A 214 -21.50 -17.27 7.92
N ILE A 215 -20.46 -17.89 7.33
CA ILE A 215 -19.23 -17.19 6.95
C ILE A 215 -19.47 -16.30 5.73
N LYS A 216 -20.27 -16.76 4.75
CA LYS A 216 -20.72 -15.92 3.62
C LYS A 216 -21.58 -14.74 4.10
N ASN A 217 -22.45 -14.97 5.07
CA ASN A 217 -23.26 -13.88 5.66
C ASN A 217 -22.37 -12.84 6.38
N ASN A 218 -21.31 -13.28 7.07
CA ASN A 218 -20.34 -12.36 7.67
C ASN A 218 -19.55 -11.57 6.62
N ALA A 219 -19.14 -12.20 5.52
CA ALA A 219 -18.51 -11.51 4.39
C ALA A 219 -19.44 -10.45 3.76
N LEU A 220 -20.73 -10.75 3.62
CA LEU A 220 -21.75 -9.81 3.14
C LEU A 220 -21.90 -8.61 4.07
N TRP A 221 -22.07 -8.86 5.38
CA TRP A 221 -22.24 -7.79 6.37
C TRP A 221 -20.98 -6.93 6.49
N TRP A 222 -19.82 -7.54 6.37
CA TRP A 222 -18.54 -6.83 6.41
C TRP A 222 -18.35 -5.93 5.20
N ALA A 223 -18.66 -6.44 4.00
CA ALA A 223 -18.60 -5.66 2.79
C ALA A 223 -19.61 -4.49 2.77
N GLN A 224 -20.76 -4.65 3.44
CA GLN A 224 -21.76 -3.60 3.63
C GLN A 224 -21.41 -2.63 4.77
N GLY A 225 -20.26 -2.80 5.44
CA GLY A 225 -19.84 -1.98 6.58
C GLY A 225 -20.72 -2.13 7.82
N LYS A 226 -21.47 -3.24 7.93
CA LYS A 226 -22.33 -3.55 9.09
C LYS A 226 -21.58 -4.27 10.21
N THR A 227 -20.42 -4.82 9.91
CA THR A 227 -19.52 -5.54 10.83
C THR A 227 -18.09 -5.04 10.63
N SER A 228 -17.25 -5.21 11.65
CA SER A 228 -15.86 -4.69 11.64
C SER A 228 -14.91 -5.58 10.83
N ASP A 229 -13.74 -5.03 10.47
CA ASP A 229 -12.65 -5.80 9.84
C ASP A 229 -12.21 -6.97 10.74
N GLY A 230 -12.22 -6.78 12.05
CA GLY A 230 -11.95 -7.84 13.03
C GLY A 230 -12.99 -8.98 13.01
N GLU A 231 -14.28 -8.67 12.84
CA GLU A 231 -15.34 -9.69 12.76
C GLU A 231 -15.21 -10.54 11.48
N PHE A 232 -14.84 -9.93 10.36
CA PHE A 232 -14.54 -10.65 9.13
C PHE A 232 -13.27 -11.51 9.26
N ILE A 233 -12.18 -10.96 9.83
CA ILE A 233 -10.96 -11.72 10.09
C ILE A 233 -11.23 -12.92 11.02
N GLY A 234 -12.09 -12.76 12.02
CA GLY A 234 -12.53 -13.87 12.88
C GLY A 234 -13.25 -14.98 12.09
N ALA A 235 -14.11 -14.61 11.14
CA ALA A 235 -14.78 -15.57 10.26
C ALA A 235 -13.80 -16.29 9.31
N ILE A 236 -12.78 -15.59 8.79
CA ILE A 236 -11.69 -16.19 8.01
C ILE A 236 -10.83 -17.12 8.89
N GLY A 237 -10.57 -16.74 10.14
CA GLY A 237 -9.89 -17.58 11.12
C GLY A 237 -10.59 -18.94 11.28
N HIS A 238 -11.92 -18.98 11.25
CA HIS A 238 -12.67 -20.23 11.28
C HIS A 238 -12.44 -21.12 10.03
N LEU A 239 -12.28 -20.54 8.84
CA LEU A 239 -11.98 -21.29 7.62
C LEU A 239 -10.61 -21.95 7.67
N ILE A 240 -9.64 -21.27 8.27
CA ILE A 240 -8.29 -21.80 8.48
C ILE A 240 -8.33 -22.91 9.54
N ALA A 241 -9.04 -22.66 10.64
CA ALA A 241 -9.26 -23.63 11.71
C ALA A 241 -9.88 -24.94 11.21
N SER A 242 -10.80 -24.83 10.25
CA SER A 242 -11.50 -25.97 9.65
C SER A 242 -10.69 -26.67 8.55
N GLY A 243 -9.48 -26.19 8.24
CA GLY A 243 -8.61 -26.73 7.20
C GLY A 243 -9.07 -26.46 5.77
N ILE A 244 -10.01 -25.51 5.57
CA ILE A 244 -10.51 -25.11 4.24
C ILE A 244 -9.54 -24.14 3.57
N ILE A 245 -8.93 -23.24 4.36
CA ILE A 245 -7.88 -22.32 3.92
C ILE A 245 -6.53 -22.83 4.44
N SER A 246 -5.58 -23.04 3.54
CA SER A 246 -4.24 -23.50 3.84
C SER A 246 -3.28 -22.33 3.94
N VAL A 247 -2.93 -21.96 5.17
CA VAL A 247 -1.85 -21.00 5.40
C VAL A 247 -0.51 -21.73 5.54
N PRO A 248 0.59 -21.20 4.96
CA PRO A 248 1.92 -21.67 5.29
C PRO A 248 2.18 -21.40 6.77
N SER A 249 2.13 -22.46 7.58
CA SER A 249 2.34 -22.42 9.02
C SER A 249 3.66 -21.70 9.35
N GLN A 250 3.58 -20.47 9.87
CA GLN A 250 4.59 -19.93 10.77
C GLN A 250 4.27 -20.42 12.19
N SER A 251 4.39 -21.73 12.39
CA SER A 251 4.39 -22.37 13.69
C SER A 251 5.26 -23.61 13.56
N GLY A 252 6.25 -23.72 14.45
CA GLY A 252 7.46 -24.52 14.29
C GLY A 252 7.22 -25.93 13.73
N VAL A 253 7.81 -26.19 12.56
CA VAL A 253 8.04 -27.54 12.07
C VAL A 253 9.55 -27.76 12.06
N THR A 254 10.03 -28.61 12.96
CA THR A 254 11.22 -29.42 12.72
C THR A 254 10.94 -30.27 11.48
N ILE A 255 11.29 -29.76 10.30
CA ILE A 255 11.35 -30.58 9.09
C ILE A 255 12.72 -31.29 9.15
N PRO A 256 12.75 -32.64 9.12
CA PRO A 256 13.98 -33.38 8.91
C PRO A 256 14.67 -32.84 7.67
N SER A 257 15.96 -32.56 7.80
CA SER A 257 16.85 -32.21 6.70
C SER A 257 16.52 -33.03 5.45
N GLU A 258 16.54 -32.35 4.30
CA GLU A 258 16.38 -32.86 2.92
C GLU A 258 14.99 -32.71 2.30
N VAL A 259 14.64 -31.49 1.86
CA VAL A 259 14.45 -31.11 0.44
C VAL A 259 14.47 -29.56 0.37
N LYS A 260 15.66 -28.95 0.25
CA LYS A 260 15.78 -27.57 -0.24
C LYS A 260 15.89 -27.61 -1.76
N ASN A 261 14.83 -27.29 -2.48
CA ASN A 261 14.99 -26.83 -3.87
C ASN A 261 15.49 -25.38 -3.81
N GLN A 262 16.77 -25.22 -4.12
CA GLN A 262 17.55 -24.01 -3.94
C GLN A 262 17.30 -23.02 -5.08
N ASN A 263 16.34 -22.11 -4.92
CA ASN A 263 16.30 -20.93 -5.79
C ASN A 263 17.54 -20.06 -5.48
N PRO A 264 18.38 -19.73 -6.48
CA PRO A 264 19.56 -18.89 -6.28
C PRO A 264 19.23 -17.51 -5.70
N LEU A 265 18.06 -16.94 -6.03
CA LEU A 265 17.65 -15.62 -5.52
C LEU A 265 17.27 -15.63 -4.04
N ASP A 266 16.72 -16.73 -3.51
CA ASP A 266 16.38 -16.84 -2.09
C ASP A 266 17.67 -16.84 -1.24
N LYS A 267 18.72 -17.50 -1.73
CA LYS A 267 20.06 -17.44 -1.11
C LYS A 267 20.68 -16.04 -1.20
N GLU A 268 20.43 -15.30 -2.28
CA GLU A 268 20.90 -13.91 -2.43
C GLU A 268 20.16 -12.97 -1.46
N LEU A 269 18.86 -13.20 -1.26
CA LEU A 269 18.04 -12.45 -0.31
C LEU A 269 18.47 -12.72 1.14
N GLU A 270 18.75 -13.99 1.50
CA GLU A 270 19.32 -14.35 2.81
C GLU A 270 20.66 -13.64 3.08
N LYS A 271 21.51 -13.52 2.05
CA LYS A 271 22.77 -12.75 2.17
C LYS A 271 22.52 -11.27 2.39
N CYS A 272 21.56 -10.66 1.68
CA CYS A 272 21.19 -9.27 1.91
C CYS A 272 20.76 -9.03 3.37
N GLN A 273 19.99 -9.96 3.96
CA GLN A 273 19.52 -9.84 5.35
C GLN A 273 20.65 -9.82 6.39
N GLN A 274 21.82 -10.38 6.07
CA GLN A 274 23.00 -10.35 6.94
C GLN A 274 23.75 -9.00 6.91
N ILE A 275 23.43 -8.09 6.00
CA ILE A 275 24.07 -6.77 5.92
C ILE A 275 23.68 -5.95 7.16
N SER A 276 24.65 -5.52 7.95
CA SER A 276 24.42 -4.82 9.22
C SER A 276 23.87 -3.39 9.03
N ARG A 277 24.29 -2.69 7.98
CA ARG A 277 23.82 -1.34 7.64
C ARG A 277 22.46 -1.37 6.97
N SER A 278 21.48 -0.68 7.55
CA SER A 278 20.09 -0.69 7.11
C SER A 278 19.89 -0.21 5.66
N TYR A 279 20.56 0.87 5.27
CA TYR A 279 20.48 1.42 3.91
C TYR A 279 21.03 0.45 2.86
N GLU A 280 22.21 -0.12 3.12
CA GLU A 280 22.85 -1.10 2.22
C GLU A 280 22.04 -2.39 2.12
N ARG A 281 21.46 -2.84 3.24
CA ARG A 281 20.51 -3.96 3.27
C ARG A 281 19.29 -3.68 2.39
N LEU A 282 18.67 -2.51 2.56
CA LEU A 282 17.44 -2.16 1.82
C LEU A 282 17.70 -2.02 0.32
N ASN A 283 18.83 -1.46 -0.08
CA ASN A 283 19.23 -1.40 -1.48
C ASN A 283 19.49 -2.81 -2.06
N CYS A 284 20.21 -3.67 -1.33
CA CYS A 284 20.45 -5.06 -1.73
C CYS A 284 19.13 -5.82 -1.90
N GLU A 285 18.24 -5.75 -0.89
CA GLU A 285 16.94 -6.41 -0.95
C GLU A 285 16.08 -5.89 -2.09
N LYS A 286 16.10 -4.57 -2.36
CA LYS A 286 15.36 -3.96 -3.47
C LYS A 286 15.81 -4.53 -4.81
N GLU A 287 17.11 -4.67 -5.03
CA GLU A 287 17.66 -5.27 -6.26
C GLU A 287 17.25 -6.74 -6.40
N VAL A 288 17.39 -7.54 -5.34
CA VAL A 288 17.03 -8.97 -5.37
C VAL A 288 15.52 -9.16 -5.58
N LYS A 289 14.68 -8.37 -4.89
CA LYS A 289 13.22 -8.39 -5.08
C LYS A 289 12.84 -7.98 -6.50
N PHE A 290 13.51 -6.98 -7.06
CA PHE A 290 13.30 -6.59 -8.46
C PHE A 290 13.67 -7.71 -9.42
N LYS A 291 14.82 -8.38 -9.25
CA LYS A 291 15.21 -9.55 -10.06
C LYS A 291 14.20 -10.68 -9.95
N SER A 292 13.68 -10.95 -8.75
CA SER A 292 12.65 -11.96 -8.52
C SER A 292 11.35 -11.62 -9.25
N ASN A 293 10.92 -10.35 -9.17
CA ASN A 293 9.76 -9.86 -9.90
C ASN A 293 9.96 -10.03 -11.41
N VAL A 294 11.11 -9.62 -11.95
CA VAL A 294 11.46 -9.80 -13.37
C VAL A 294 11.38 -11.27 -13.78
N ALA A 295 11.92 -12.19 -12.97
CA ALA A 295 11.85 -13.62 -13.24
C ALA A 295 10.39 -14.12 -13.27
N TRP A 296 9.54 -13.63 -12.36
CA TRP A 296 8.13 -13.97 -12.33
C TRP A 296 7.41 -13.52 -13.62
N TYR A 297 7.60 -12.27 -14.06
CA TYR A 297 7.02 -11.78 -15.32
C TYR A 297 7.46 -12.63 -16.49
N LYS A 298 8.76 -12.93 -16.61
CA LYS A 298 9.28 -13.75 -17.71
C LYS A 298 8.71 -15.16 -17.74
N GLN A 299 8.33 -15.71 -16.59
CA GLN A 299 7.78 -17.06 -16.48
C GLN A 299 6.26 -17.11 -16.66
N ASN A 300 5.53 -16.10 -16.19
CA ASN A 300 4.07 -16.17 -16.03
C ASN A 300 3.30 -15.17 -16.88
N ALA A 301 3.93 -14.08 -17.36
CA ALA A 301 3.28 -13.09 -18.18
C ALA A 301 3.41 -13.41 -19.68
N VAL A 302 2.49 -12.88 -20.48
CA VAL A 302 2.57 -13.01 -21.94
C VAL A 302 3.56 -11.98 -22.48
N ALA A 303 4.53 -12.44 -23.26
CA ALA A 303 5.55 -11.60 -23.88
C ALA A 303 5.11 -11.09 -25.25
N TYR A 304 5.20 -9.78 -25.46
CA TYR A 304 4.89 -9.09 -26.70
C TYR A 304 6.14 -8.40 -27.23
N GLN A 305 6.67 -8.91 -28.35
CA GLN A 305 7.85 -8.34 -29.00
C GLN A 305 7.48 -7.08 -29.80
N VAL A 306 8.24 -6.00 -29.62
CA VAL A 306 8.07 -4.72 -30.31
C VAL A 306 9.44 -4.18 -30.68
N GLY A 307 9.86 -4.39 -31.93
CA GLY A 307 11.25 -4.14 -32.32
C GLY A 307 12.22 -4.98 -31.48
N SER A 308 13.22 -4.34 -30.89
CA SER A 308 14.18 -4.94 -29.93
C SER A 308 13.71 -4.91 -28.48
N MET A 309 12.51 -4.41 -28.19
CA MET A 309 11.91 -4.40 -26.86
C MET A 309 10.94 -5.56 -26.67
N THR A 310 10.82 -6.04 -25.45
CA THR A 310 9.80 -7.03 -25.07
C THR A 310 8.97 -6.48 -23.92
N PHE A 311 7.64 -6.51 -24.08
CA PHE A 311 6.67 -6.12 -23.06
C PHE A 311 6.04 -7.38 -22.47
N TYR A 312 6.10 -7.54 -21.15
CA TYR A 312 5.52 -8.65 -20.42
C TYR A 312 4.25 -8.17 -19.72
N TYR A 313 3.11 -8.61 -20.23
CA TYR A 313 1.80 -8.25 -19.69
C TYR A 313 1.16 -9.45 -18.97
N PRO A 314 0.95 -9.37 -17.64
CA PRO A 314 0.45 -10.50 -16.85
C PRO A 314 -1.08 -10.63 -16.84
N GLY A 315 -1.80 -9.73 -17.52
CA GLY A 315 -3.26 -9.73 -17.55
C GLY A 315 -3.89 -8.98 -16.37
N MET A 316 -5.23 -8.95 -16.35
CA MET A 316 -6.01 -8.36 -15.26
C MET A 316 -6.01 -9.25 -14.01
N GLY A 317 -6.08 -8.64 -12.83
CA GLY A 317 -6.05 -9.35 -11.54
C GLY A 317 -4.65 -9.58 -10.99
N HIS A 318 -3.59 -9.33 -11.78
CA HIS A 318 -2.23 -9.21 -11.26
C HIS A 318 -2.10 -7.91 -10.44
N PRO A 319 -1.37 -7.87 -9.30
CA PRO A 319 -1.19 -6.65 -8.52
C PRO A 319 -0.69 -5.46 -9.37
N GLY A 320 -1.47 -4.38 -9.41
CA GLY A 320 -1.21 -3.21 -10.25
C GLY A 320 -1.99 -3.19 -11.57
N ASN A 321 -2.65 -4.30 -11.93
CA ASN A 321 -3.57 -4.40 -13.07
C ASN A 321 -5.00 -4.60 -12.58
N SER A 322 -5.84 -3.60 -12.77
CA SER A 322 -7.27 -3.68 -12.43
C SER A 322 -8.12 -2.91 -13.43
N PHE A 323 -9.36 -3.36 -13.56
CA PHE A 323 -10.38 -2.69 -14.34
C PHE A 323 -11.68 -2.69 -13.52
N GLU A 324 -12.23 -1.50 -13.28
CA GLU A 324 -13.49 -1.35 -12.56
C GLU A 324 -14.31 -0.19 -13.13
N ILE A 325 -15.62 -0.26 -12.98
CA ILE A 325 -16.52 0.86 -13.26
C ILE A 325 -17.00 1.37 -11.90
N ASN A 326 -16.68 2.62 -11.58
CA ASN A 326 -17.05 3.18 -10.29
C ASN A 326 -18.56 3.48 -10.20
N SER A 327 -19.03 3.92 -9.04
CA SER A 327 -20.44 4.24 -8.80
C SER A 327 -21.02 5.36 -9.68
N SER A 328 -20.17 6.21 -10.28
CA SER A 328 -20.59 7.23 -11.25
C SER A 328 -20.66 6.71 -12.70
N GLY A 329 -20.34 5.43 -12.93
CA GLY A 329 -20.25 4.86 -14.28
C GLY A 329 -18.92 5.14 -14.99
N GLN A 330 -17.92 5.70 -14.29
CA GLN A 330 -16.60 5.96 -14.86
C GLN A 330 -15.76 4.68 -14.84
N ALA A 331 -15.29 4.26 -16.01
CA ALA A 331 -14.31 3.19 -16.15
C ALA A 331 -12.93 3.63 -15.65
N LEU A 332 -12.30 2.81 -14.80
CA LEU A 332 -10.99 3.01 -14.19
C LEU A 332 -10.13 1.81 -14.55
N LEU A 333 -9.03 2.04 -15.27
CA LEU A 333 -8.15 1.01 -15.76
C LEU A 333 -6.71 1.29 -15.31
N TYR A 334 -6.17 0.42 -14.47
CA TYR A 334 -4.79 0.44 -14.03
C TYR A 334 -4.00 -0.64 -14.77
N LEU A 335 -2.85 -0.26 -15.32
CA LEU A 335 -1.92 -1.13 -16.01
C LEU A 335 -0.53 -0.98 -15.40
N ARG A 336 0.13 -2.11 -15.24
CA ARG A 336 1.48 -2.34 -14.80
C ARG A 336 2.09 -3.38 -15.71
N ILE A 337 3.14 -2.98 -16.40
CA ILE A 337 3.78 -3.77 -17.45
C ILE A 337 5.28 -3.75 -17.18
N LEU A 338 5.92 -4.92 -17.28
CA LEU A 338 7.37 -5.01 -17.30
C LEU A 338 7.85 -4.90 -18.74
N VAL A 339 8.86 -4.08 -18.98
CA VAL A 339 9.52 -3.95 -20.27
C VAL A 339 11.00 -4.31 -20.15
N GLU A 340 11.55 -4.93 -21.19
CA GLU A 340 12.95 -5.30 -21.31
C GLU A 340 13.53 -4.83 -22.64
N ASN A 341 14.75 -4.30 -22.59
CA ASN A 341 15.53 -3.99 -23.78
C ASN A 341 16.43 -5.17 -24.16
N ASN A 342 16.07 -5.86 -25.25
CA ASN A 342 16.82 -6.99 -25.79
C ASN A 342 17.81 -6.58 -26.91
N SER A 343 18.04 -5.28 -27.13
CA SER A 343 19.10 -4.83 -28.03
C SER A 343 20.48 -5.21 -27.49
N PRO A 344 21.41 -5.70 -28.33
CA PRO A 344 22.76 -6.04 -27.90
C PRO A 344 23.62 -4.82 -27.56
N SER A 345 23.30 -3.63 -28.07
CA SER A 345 24.15 -2.43 -27.94
C SER A 345 23.42 -1.11 -27.76
N ASP A 346 22.14 -1.03 -28.13
CA ASP A 346 21.46 0.25 -28.22
C ASP A 346 20.65 0.56 -26.97
N ASN A 347 20.77 1.80 -26.50
CA ASN A 347 19.83 2.35 -25.53
C ASN A 347 18.52 2.66 -26.25
N ILE A 348 17.40 2.23 -25.70
CA ILE A 348 16.07 2.45 -26.28
C ILE A 348 15.27 3.34 -25.35
N SER A 349 14.67 4.37 -25.93
CA SER A 349 13.75 5.28 -25.23
C SER A 349 12.31 4.95 -25.57
N MET A 350 11.50 4.84 -24.53
CA MET A 350 10.04 4.85 -24.59
C MET A 350 9.56 6.29 -24.36
N PHE A 351 8.74 6.84 -25.25
CA PHE A 351 8.36 8.26 -25.23
C PHE A 351 6.91 8.49 -24.78
N CYS A 352 6.75 9.33 -23.77
CA CYS A 352 5.46 9.77 -23.24
C CYS A 352 5.64 11.08 -22.46
N SER A 353 5.65 12.22 -23.14
CA SER A 353 5.92 13.55 -22.55
C SER A 353 4.67 14.29 -22.07
N GLY A 354 3.48 13.78 -22.42
CA GLY A 354 2.19 14.29 -22.00
C GLY A 354 1.06 13.49 -22.64
N PRO A 355 -0.21 13.62 -22.20
CA PRO A 355 -1.32 12.86 -22.78
C PRO A 355 -1.51 13.08 -24.29
N SER A 356 -1.23 14.31 -24.75
CA SER A 356 -1.23 14.66 -26.19
C SER A 356 -0.04 14.10 -26.98
N VAL A 357 1.07 13.79 -26.30
CA VAL A 357 2.35 13.41 -26.91
C VAL A 357 2.87 12.17 -26.19
N CYS A 358 2.13 11.08 -26.35
CA CYS A 358 2.46 9.78 -25.78
C CYS A 358 2.23 8.68 -26.81
N ASN A 359 3.23 7.80 -26.93
CA ASN A 359 3.23 6.68 -27.86
C ASN A 359 2.47 5.45 -27.33
N TYR A 360 1.81 5.62 -26.17
CA TYR A 360 1.06 4.60 -25.46
C TYR A 360 -0.36 5.10 -25.21
N ASP A 361 -1.34 4.32 -25.63
CA ASP A 361 -2.74 4.58 -25.36
C ASP A 361 -3.54 3.28 -25.25
N VAL A 362 -4.78 3.41 -24.77
CA VAL A 362 -5.76 2.33 -24.87
C VAL A 362 -6.58 2.55 -26.14
N TRP A 363 -6.68 1.54 -26.98
CA TRP A 363 -7.34 1.60 -28.28
C TRP A 363 -8.41 0.53 -28.37
N ASN A 364 -9.60 0.89 -28.87
CA ASN A 364 -10.73 -0.05 -29.01
C ASN A 364 -11.14 -0.34 -30.46
N GLY A 365 -10.32 0.03 -31.43
CA GLY A 365 -10.65 -0.05 -32.86
C GLY A 365 -11.19 1.24 -33.46
N ASP A 366 -11.79 2.12 -32.66
CA ASP A 366 -12.40 3.38 -33.13
C ASP A 366 -11.81 4.62 -32.44
N LYS A 367 -11.57 4.52 -31.13
CA LYS A 367 -11.16 5.64 -30.26
C LYS A 367 -9.90 5.28 -29.50
N SER A 368 -9.02 6.28 -29.40
CA SER A 368 -7.81 6.27 -28.58
C SER A 368 -8.11 6.96 -27.26
N PHE A 369 -7.76 6.29 -26.17
CA PHE A 369 -7.91 6.76 -24.82
C PHE A 369 -6.54 7.03 -24.23
N LYS A 370 -6.27 8.29 -23.93
CA LYS A 370 -5.05 8.78 -23.32
C LYS A 370 -5.10 8.61 -21.80
N TYR A 371 -3.92 8.43 -21.21
CA TYR A 371 -3.77 8.18 -19.79
C TYR A 371 -4.20 9.38 -18.93
N SER A 372 -4.57 9.08 -17.69
CA SER A 372 -4.85 10.02 -16.60
C SER A 372 -3.69 10.10 -15.60
N SER A 373 -2.84 9.06 -15.46
CA SER A 373 -1.58 9.10 -14.70
C SER A 373 -0.58 8.06 -15.24
N GLN A 374 0.73 8.27 -15.03
CA GLN A 374 1.82 7.42 -15.55
C GLN A 374 3.20 7.72 -14.92
N ASP A 375 4.20 6.83 -15.12
CA ASP A 375 5.53 6.87 -14.45
C ASP A 375 6.68 7.57 -15.20
N PHE A 376 6.48 8.11 -16.41
CA PHE A 376 7.52 8.73 -17.24
C PHE A 376 7.79 10.15 -16.74
N THR A 377 8.60 10.27 -15.70
CA THR A 377 8.90 11.53 -14.98
C THR A 377 9.66 12.57 -15.80
N SER A 378 10.33 12.18 -16.89
CA SER A 378 11.08 13.09 -17.78
C SER A 378 10.59 13.00 -19.23
N GLY A 379 9.34 12.58 -19.41
CA GLY A 379 8.72 12.41 -20.72
C GLY A 379 9.23 11.21 -21.54
N GLN A 380 10.17 10.45 -20.99
CA GLN A 380 10.67 9.22 -21.55
C GLN A 380 11.15 8.26 -20.46
N ILE A 381 11.19 6.98 -20.78
CA ILE A 381 11.91 5.96 -20.03
C ILE A 381 13.03 5.42 -20.92
N VAL A 382 14.28 5.56 -20.48
CA VAL A 382 15.46 5.08 -21.20
C VAL A 382 15.89 3.74 -20.61
N LEU A 383 16.01 2.70 -21.43
CA LEU A 383 16.53 1.39 -21.07
C LEU A 383 17.84 1.11 -21.80
N LYS A 384 18.90 0.76 -21.06
CA LYS A 384 20.16 0.29 -21.65
C LYS A 384 20.02 -1.16 -22.13
N PRO A 385 20.95 -1.67 -22.96
CA PRO A 385 21.00 -3.08 -23.32
C PRO A 385 20.88 -4.00 -22.09
N GLY A 386 19.87 -4.87 -22.09
CA GLY A 386 19.60 -5.82 -21.01
C GLY A 386 18.89 -5.25 -19.78
N ASP A 387 18.56 -3.96 -19.75
CA ASP A 387 17.79 -3.37 -18.64
C ASP A 387 16.33 -3.83 -18.69
N GLN A 388 15.75 -3.99 -17.51
CA GLN A 388 14.31 -4.16 -17.33
C GLN A 388 13.75 -3.00 -16.50
N LYS A 389 12.49 -2.65 -16.75
CA LYS A 389 11.77 -1.68 -15.94
C LYS A 389 10.30 -2.01 -15.88
N GLU A 390 9.71 -1.87 -14.70
CA GLU A 390 8.27 -1.85 -14.53
C GLU A 390 7.78 -0.40 -14.66
N PHE A 391 6.66 -0.20 -15.34
CA PHE A 391 6.00 1.10 -15.42
C PHE A 391 4.50 0.94 -15.25
N ASN A 392 3.88 1.94 -14.63
CA ASN A 392 2.46 2.02 -14.40
C ASN A 392 1.82 3.07 -15.32
N MET A 393 0.61 2.79 -15.79
CA MET A 393 -0.27 3.73 -16.49
C MET A 393 -1.70 3.55 -16.02
N PHE A 394 -2.41 4.66 -15.84
CA PHE A 394 -3.80 4.70 -15.42
C PHE A 394 -4.64 5.42 -16.46
N PHE A 395 -5.80 4.87 -16.81
CA PHE A 395 -6.76 5.42 -17.76
C PHE A 395 -8.12 5.53 -17.07
N GLY A 396 -8.67 6.75 -17.01
CA GLY A 396 -9.93 6.99 -16.32
C GLY A 396 -10.51 8.35 -16.67
N PRO A 397 -10.77 9.25 -15.71
CA PRO A 397 -11.33 10.57 -16.00
C PRO A 397 -10.34 11.43 -16.80
N ASN A 398 -10.88 12.35 -17.61
CA ASN A 398 -10.07 13.33 -18.31
C ASN A 398 -9.43 14.33 -17.34
N ILE A 399 -8.10 14.46 -17.40
CA ILE A 399 -7.31 15.38 -16.58
C ILE A 399 -6.91 16.68 -17.30
N GLY A 400 -7.42 16.91 -18.53
CA GLY A 400 -7.01 18.02 -19.37
C GLY A 400 -5.70 17.75 -20.14
N TYR A 401 -5.10 18.80 -20.72
CA TYR A 401 -3.82 18.73 -21.46
C TYR A 401 -3.79 17.71 -22.62
N GLY A 402 -4.97 17.50 -23.23
CA GLY A 402 -5.22 16.51 -24.30
C GLY A 402 -5.34 15.07 -23.82
N GLY A 403 -5.58 14.87 -22.52
CA GLY A 403 -6.13 13.64 -21.98
C GLY A 403 -7.55 13.38 -22.49
N THR A 404 -8.04 12.17 -22.25
CA THR A 404 -9.39 11.75 -22.63
C THR A 404 -10.02 11.00 -21.47
N THR A 405 -11.36 11.00 -21.40
CA THR A 405 -12.07 10.08 -20.52
C THR A 405 -12.05 8.67 -21.12
N PHE A 406 -11.66 7.68 -20.33
CA PHE A 406 -11.80 6.27 -20.70
C PHE A 406 -13.27 5.87 -20.62
N GLU A 407 -13.86 5.56 -21.78
CA GLU A 407 -15.25 5.17 -21.93
C GLU A 407 -15.29 3.70 -22.33
N TYR A 408 -15.80 2.85 -21.42
CA TYR A 408 -15.89 1.42 -21.65
C TYR A 408 -17.20 1.06 -22.37
N ASP A 409 -17.08 0.19 -23.38
CA ASP A 409 -18.15 -0.43 -24.14
C ASP A 409 -17.90 -1.94 -24.15
N SER A 410 -18.78 -2.68 -23.48
CA SER A 410 -18.68 -4.14 -23.36
C SER A 410 -18.70 -4.91 -24.69
N SER A 411 -19.12 -4.28 -25.79
CA SER A 411 -19.11 -4.88 -27.12
C SER A 411 -17.77 -4.76 -27.85
N LYS A 412 -16.81 -4.04 -27.27
CA LYS A 412 -15.52 -3.71 -27.89
C LYS A 412 -14.38 -4.47 -27.23
N GLU A 413 -13.40 -4.82 -28.04
CA GLU A 413 -12.10 -5.26 -27.54
C GLU A 413 -11.22 -4.04 -27.29
N TYR A 414 -10.39 -4.12 -26.26
CA TYR A 414 -9.48 -3.05 -25.87
C TYR A 414 -8.05 -3.54 -25.89
N PHE A 415 -7.16 -2.71 -26.41
CA PHE A 415 -5.74 -2.99 -26.55
C PHE A 415 -4.93 -1.88 -25.89
N PHE A 416 -3.88 -2.24 -25.17
CA PHE A 416 -2.80 -1.30 -24.89
C PHE A 416 -1.93 -1.21 -26.14
N ARG A 417 -2.01 -0.07 -26.82
CA ARG A 417 -1.36 0.16 -28.11
C ARG A 417 -0.06 0.92 -27.92
N ILE A 418 0.98 0.37 -28.54
CA ILE A 418 2.34 0.90 -28.56
C ILE A 418 2.61 1.39 -29.98
N THR A 419 3.03 2.65 -30.13
CA THR A 419 3.33 3.28 -31.42
C THR A 419 4.66 4.03 -31.35
N GLU A 420 5.75 3.29 -31.29
CA GLU A 420 7.10 3.82 -31.19
C GLU A 420 7.82 3.81 -32.55
N SER A 421 8.86 4.63 -32.70
CA SER A 421 9.63 4.67 -33.95
C SER A 421 10.37 3.36 -34.24
N TRP A 422 10.65 2.58 -33.20
CA TRP A 422 11.32 1.28 -33.27
C TRP A 422 10.34 0.10 -33.32
N GLY A 423 9.02 0.33 -33.26
CA GLY A 423 8.02 -0.73 -33.43
C GLY A 423 6.63 -0.35 -32.94
N SER A 424 5.64 -1.12 -33.38
CA SER A 424 4.25 -0.97 -32.92
C SER A 424 3.64 -2.33 -32.58
N GLN A 425 2.70 -2.33 -31.63
CA GLN A 425 2.01 -3.52 -31.17
C GLN A 425 0.72 -3.18 -30.44
N ASN A 426 -0.28 -4.07 -30.52
CA ASN A 426 -1.50 -4.00 -29.75
C ASN A 426 -1.52 -5.16 -28.75
N ILE A 427 -1.42 -4.87 -27.45
CA ILE A 427 -1.50 -5.85 -26.38
C ILE A 427 -2.98 -5.99 -25.96
N PRO A 428 -3.65 -7.14 -26.18
CA PRO A 428 -5.04 -7.33 -25.79
C PRO A 428 -5.18 -7.27 -24.27
N LEU A 429 -6.14 -6.45 -23.80
CA LEU A 429 -6.38 -6.23 -22.37
C LEU A 429 -7.44 -7.16 -21.77
N ASN A 430 -8.27 -7.79 -22.61
CA ASN A 430 -9.34 -8.70 -22.20
C ASN A 430 -10.22 -8.13 -21.08
N LEU A 431 -10.68 -6.89 -21.27
CA LEU A 431 -11.53 -6.20 -20.30
C LEU A 431 -12.92 -6.83 -20.28
N SER A 432 -13.26 -7.48 -19.18
CA SER A 432 -14.63 -7.91 -18.89
C SER A 432 -15.21 -6.97 -17.85
N SER A 433 -16.36 -6.35 -18.14
CA SER A 433 -17.20 -5.80 -17.09
C SER A 433 -17.86 -6.97 -16.36
N ASN A 434 -17.54 -7.14 -15.08
CA ASN A 434 -18.42 -7.89 -14.18
C ASN A 434 -19.65 -7.03 -13.84
#